data_AF-A0A9P6PUM6-F1
#
_entry.id   AF-A0A9P6PUM6-F1
#
_cell.length_a   1.000
_cell.length_b   1.000
_cell.length_c   1.000
_cell.angle_alpha   90.00
_cell.angle_beta   90.00
_cell.angle_gamma   90.00
#
_symmetry.space_group_name_H-M   'P 1'
#
loop_
_entity.id
_entity.type
_entity.pdbx_description
1 polymer ?
#
loop_
_entity_poly.entity_id
_entity_poly.type
_entity_poly.pdbx_seq_one_letter_code
_entity_poly.pdbx_strand_id
1 'polypeptide(L)' 'MTSKVASGQVAKIKLKNLTSTTTIGYKFKTNAPLKYSVKPVLGTLAPGETVKVYGMRSEVKQSPTLDDSIQRKH' A
#
# COMPACT_ATOMS: atom_id res chain seq x y z
N MET A 1 -22.81 8.36 12.24
CA MET A 1 -21.45 8.40 11.63
C MET A 1 -21.38 7.29 10.59
N THR A 2 -21.47 7.60 9.30
CA THR A 2 -21.41 6.60 8.22
C THR A 2 -19.98 6.49 7.70
N SER A 3 -19.28 5.41 8.05
CA SER A 3 -17.94 5.13 7.55
C SER A 3 -18.01 4.74 6.07
N LYS A 4 -17.51 5.60 5.19
CA LYS A 4 -17.35 5.34 3.76
C LYS A 4 -16.31 4.23 3.57
N VAL A 5 -16.75 3.01 3.28
CA VAL A 5 -15.85 1.89 2.98
C VAL A 5 -15.21 2.17 1.62
N ALA A 6 -13.91 2.46 1.61
CA ALA A 6 -13.18 2.71 0.38
C ALA A 6 -13.13 1.43 -0.47
N SER A 7 -13.61 1.50 -1.71
CA SER A 7 -13.65 0.41 -2.70
C SER A 7 -12.28 0.09 -3.32
N GLY A 8 -11.19 0.34 -2.60
CA GLY A 8 -9.83 0.17 -3.14
C GLY A 8 -9.47 -1.30 -3.34
N GLN A 9 -8.80 -1.62 -4.44
CA GLN A 9 -8.23 -2.96 -4.65
C GLN A 9 -7.20 -3.25 -3.55
N VAL A 10 -7.42 -4.34 -2.80
CA VAL A 10 -6.56 -4.76 -1.68
C VAL A 10 -5.60 -5.85 -2.16
N ALA A 11 -4.31 -5.59 -2.04
CA ALA A 11 -3.26 -6.59 -2.21
C ALA A 11 -2.86 -7.16 -0.84
N LYS A 12 -2.65 -8.48 -0.77
CA LYS A 12 -2.20 -9.17 0.44
C LYS A 12 -0.81 -9.74 0.22
N ILE A 13 0.13 -9.30 1.05
CA ILE A 13 1.53 -9.72 1.03
C ILE A 13 1.77 -10.60 2.26
N LYS A 14 2.46 -11.72 2.08
CA LYS A 14 2.87 -12.62 3.18
C LYS A 14 4.39 -12.54 3.31
N LEU A 15 4.87 -12.03 4.44
CA LEU A 15 6.29 -11.95 4.75
C LEU A 15 6.63 -12.94 5.86
N LYS A 16 7.57 -13.85 5.61
CA LYS A 16 7.99 -14.88 6.57
C LYS A 16 9.48 -14.74 6.86
N ASN A 17 9.85 -14.77 8.13
CA ASN A 17 11.23 -14.95 8.55
C ASN A 17 11.58 -16.45 8.48
N LEU A 18 12.51 -16.82 7.60
CA LEU A 18 12.97 -18.20 7.44
C LEU A 18 14.17 -18.55 8.32
N THR A 19 14.73 -17.58 9.04
CA THR A 19 15.82 -17.83 9.98
C THR A 19 15.29 -18.50 11.25
N SER A 20 16.16 -19.26 11.91
CA SER A 20 15.85 -19.99 13.15
C SER A 20 16.30 -19.26 14.42
N THR A 21 17.12 -18.22 14.31
CA THR A 21 17.77 -17.58 15.47
C THR A 21 17.67 -16.06 15.48
N THR A 22 17.44 -15.41 14.33
CA THR A 22 17.57 -13.96 14.21
C THR A 22 16.22 -13.28 14.01
N THR A 23 15.94 -12.28 14.83
CA THR A 23 14.81 -11.36 14.60
C THR A 23 15.14 -10.40 13.47
N ILE A 24 14.22 -10.22 12.52
CA ILE A 24 14.39 -9.34 11.37
C ILE A 24 13.43 -8.14 11.48
N GLY A 25 13.98 -6.93 11.43
CA GLY A 25 13.19 -5.71 11.23
C GLY A 25 12.83 -5.50 9.77
N TYR A 26 11.63 -5.00 9.48
CA TYR A 26 11.19 -4.68 8.12
C TYR A 26 10.51 -3.30 8.05
N LYS A 27 10.59 -2.67 6.86
CA LYS A 27 9.85 -1.44 6.52
C LYS A 27 9.47 -1.41 5.05
N PHE A 28 8.19 -1.26 4.76
CA PHE A 28 7.66 -1.08 3.42
C PHE A 28 7.79 0.37 2.99
N LYS A 29 8.25 0.58 1.76
CA LYS A 29 8.31 1.88 1.10
C LYS A 29 7.56 1.80 -0.22
N THR A 30 7.04 2.94 -0.68
CA THR A 30 6.39 3.07 -1.98
C THR A 30 6.88 4.33 -2.66
N ASN A 31 6.96 4.30 -3.98
CA ASN A 31 7.25 5.48 -4.81
C ASN A 31 6.00 6.36 -5.03
N ALA A 32 4.82 5.90 -4.60
CA ALA A 32 3.56 6.62 -4.76
C ALA A 32 2.74 6.65 -3.45
N PRO A 33 3.24 7.31 -2.39
CA PRO A 33 2.62 7.30 -1.05
C PRO A 33 1.21 7.90 -1.02
N LEU A 34 0.86 8.76 -1.97
CA LEU A 34 -0.51 9.32 -2.09
C LEU A 34 -1.50 8.33 -2.73
N LYS A 35 -1.01 7.32 -3.45
CA LYS A 35 -1.83 6.32 -4.15
C LYS A 35 -2.00 5.02 -3.37
N TYR A 36 -1.13 4.75 -2.38
CA TYR A 36 -1.11 3.48 -1.69
C TYR A 36 -1.01 3.65 -0.18
N SER A 37 -1.86 2.94 0.55
CA SER A 37 -1.75 2.73 1.98
C SER A 37 -1.28 1.29 2.24
N VAL A 38 -0.37 1.11 3.18
CA VAL A 38 0.13 -0.22 3.58
C VAL A 38 -0.04 -0.40 5.09
N LYS A 39 -0.50 -1.57 5.54
CA LYS A 39 -0.60 -1.91 6.97
C LYS A 39 -0.24 -3.38 7.24
N PRO A 40 0.64 -3.68 8.21
CA PRO A 40 1.57 -2.75 8.89
C PRO A 40 2.65 -2.21 7.93
N VAL A 41 3.13 -0.98 8.17
CA VAL A 41 4.21 -0.36 7.36
C VAL A 41 5.59 -0.87 7.78
N LEU A 42 5.79 -1.12 9.07
CA LEU A 42 7.05 -1.58 9.65
C LEU A 42 6.79 -2.45 10.87
N GLY A 43 7.79 -3.23 11.24
CA GLY A 43 7.73 -4.09 12.42
C GLY A 43 8.95 -4.99 12.51
N THR A 44 8.85 -5.99 13.39
CA THR A 44 9.85 -7.05 13.57
C THR A 44 9.19 -8.41 13.32
N LEU A 45 10.00 -9.38 12.89
CA LEU A 45 9.60 -10.77 12.75
C LEU A 45 10.58 -11.65 13.54
N ALA A 46 10.08 -12.34 14.55
CA ALA A 46 10.81 -13.36 15.27
C ALA A 46 11.19 -14.52 14.32
N PRO A 47 12.16 -15.38 14.69
CA PRO A 47 12.49 -16.57 13.93
C PRO A 47 11.26 -17.43 13.60
N GLY A 48 11.11 -17.84 12.34
CA GLY A 48 9.96 -18.61 11.85
C GLY A 48 8.64 -17.83 11.71
N GLU A 49 8.55 -16.59 12.21
CA GLU A 49 7.32 -15.81 12.22
C GLU A 49 6.87 -15.41 10.81
N THR A 50 5.56 -15.28 10.64
CA THR A 50 4.95 -14.76 9.42
C THR A 50 3.97 -13.63 9.72
N VAL A 51 4.08 -12.52 8.99
CA VAL A 51 3.11 -11.42 9.03
C VAL A 51 2.34 -11.31 7.71
N LYS A 52 1.07 -10.93 7.81
CA LYS A 52 0.23 -10.55 6.67
C LYS A 52 0.22 -9.02 6.59
N VAL A 53 0.64 -8.50 5.45
CA VAL A 53 0.65 -7.07 5.13
C VAL A 53 -0.39 -6.79 4.07
N TYR A 54 -1.16 -5.73 4.25
CA TYR A 54 -2.24 -5.33 3.37
C TYR A 54 -1.88 -4.01 2.70
N GLY A 55 -1.78 -4.03 1.38
CA GLY A 55 -1.68 -2.83 0.55
C GLY A 55 -3.06 -2.47 -0.01
N MET A 56 -3.44 -1.21 0.04
CA MET A 56 -4.67 -0.70 -0.58
C MET A 56 -4.30 0.41 -1.55
N ARG A 57 -4.81 0.31 -2.78
CA ARG A 57 -4.74 1.42 -3.74
C ARG A 57 -5.90 2.37 -3.49
N SER A 58 -5.60 3.63 -3.26
CA SER A 58 -6.59 4.69 -3.23
C SER A 58 -7.03 5.04 -4.66
N GLU A 59 -8.32 5.04 -4.91
CA GLU A 59 -8.90 5.66 -6.09
C GLU A 59 -8.82 7.18 -5.94
N VAL A 60 -7.72 7.78 -6.37
CA VAL A 60 -7.66 9.23 -6.53
C VAL A 60 -8.36 9.54 -7.86
N LYS A 61 -9.54 10.16 -7.82
CA LYS A 61 -10.10 10.82 -9.00
C LYS A 61 -9.07 11.86 -9.44
N GLN A 62 -8.35 11.57 -10.52
CA GLN A 62 -7.43 12.54 -11.11
C GLN A 62 -8.29 13.75 -11.54
N SER A 63 -8.02 14.92 -10.96
CA SER A 63 -8.44 16.18 -11.58
C SER A 63 -7.77 16.23 -12.96
N PRO A 64 -8.51 16.59 -14.03
CA PRO A 64 -7.91 16.65 -15.37
C PRO A 64 -6.70 17.58 -15.34
N THR A 65 -5.57 17.06 -15.82
CA THR A 65 -4.35 17.84 -15.98
C THR A 65 -4.56 18.86 -17.10
N LEU A 66 -3.89 20.01 -17.03
CA LEU A 66 -4.04 21.12 -17.99
C LEU A 66 -3.86 20.66 -19.46
N ASP A 67 -3.08 19.62 -19.73
CA ASP A 67 -2.91 19.02 -21.07
C ASP A 67 -4.22 18.49 -21.68
N ASP A 68 -5.13 17.94 -20.88
CA ASP A 68 -6.44 17.46 -21.36
C ASP A 68 -7.38 18.60 -21.80
N SER A 69 -7.08 19.83 -21.39
CA SER A 69 -7.86 21.03 -21.72
C SER A 69 -7.60 21.53 -23.14
N ILE A 70 -6.42 21.21 -23.69
CA ILE A 70 -5.97 21.71 -24.99
C ILE A 70 -6.54 20.86 -26.14
N GLN A 71 -6.79 19.57 -25.90
CA GLN A 71 -7.29 18.65 -26.93
C GLN A 71 -8.81 18.71 -27.18
N ARG A 72 -9.59 19.52 -26.44
CA ARG A 72 -11.06 19.63 -26.62
C ARG A 72 -11.51 20.84 -27.44
N LYS A 73 -10.61 21.51 -28.18
CA LYS A 73 -10.91 22.72 -28.94
C LYS A 73 -10.74 22.63 -30.46
N HIS A 74 -10.79 21.43 -31.04
CA HIS A 74 -10.87 21.25 -32.50
C HIS A 74 -11.95 20.26 -32.89
#